data_AF-A0A957YA48-F1
#
_entry.id   AF-A0A957YA48-F1
#
_cell.length_a   1.000
_cell.length_b   1.000
_cell.length_c   1.000
_cell.angle_alpha   90.00
_cell.angle_beta   90.00
_cell.angle_gamma   90.00
#
_symmetry.space_group_name_H-M   'P 1'
#
loop_
_entity.id
_entity.type
_entity.pdbx_description
1 polymer ?
#
loop_
_entity_poly.entity_id
_entity_poly.type
_entity_poly.pdbx_seq_one_letter_code
_entity_poly.pdbx_strand_id
1 'polypeptide(L)'
;MAPFNTHFLVAEKVWPTVTSTSTWPKPYSPTLYGQFCFGCVAPDVDKASTTLSQKDTHFFDRYGHYTLMASHRSATFLQRQAEFLRAPFAQLAPEAQAFVLGYLCHLCVDEVSKHMWQRETWKHFFDIGPGPAFAALDEVARDQTQDYGAIVTGFAAVAVLDIIPSIPHADLKLTLQGTRKFVEADSVEDEFLALVDMFDRPSPEVRCQKLEDLRANIHTARDRSHWFKLDVLVQASIHRTQQRFHDLMTGQVPQPGYPLLP
;
A
#
# COMPACT_ATOMS: atom_id res chain seq x y z
N MET A 1 -5.40 10.65 1.13
CA MET A 1 -5.37 9.70 0.01
C MET A 1 -3.99 9.04 -0.03
N ALA A 2 -3.91 7.77 -0.42
CA ALA A 2 -2.65 7.04 -0.57
C ALA A 2 -2.51 6.57 -2.03
N PRO A 3 -1.29 6.57 -2.59
CA PRO A 3 -1.06 6.16 -3.96
C PRO A 3 -1.10 4.63 -4.10
N PHE A 4 -2.28 4.04 -4.27
CA PHE A 4 -2.48 2.59 -4.32
C PHE A 4 -1.75 1.93 -5.49
N ASN A 5 -1.70 2.58 -6.67
CA ASN A 5 -1.01 2.04 -7.84
C ASN A 5 0.51 1.98 -7.63
N THR A 6 1.08 2.85 -6.80
CA THR A 6 2.50 2.73 -6.41
C THR A 6 2.74 1.43 -5.63
N HIS A 7 1.85 1.07 -4.70
CA HIS A 7 1.95 -0.20 -3.97
C HIS A 7 1.74 -1.40 -4.91
N PHE A 8 0.80 -1.32 -5.85
CA PHE A 8 0.56 -2.40 -6.82
C PHE A 8 1.71 -2.61 -7.80
N LEU A 9 2.34 -1.53 -8.25
CA LEU A 9 3.53 -1.63 -9.10
C LEU A 9 4.66 -2.37 -8.37
N VAL A 10 4.95 -2.03 -7.12
CA VAL A 10 5.94 -2.75 -6.32
C VAL A 10 5.50 -4.20 -6.08
N ALA A 11 4.21 -4.42 -5.80
CA ALA A 11 3.65 -5.75 -5.62
C ALA A 11 3.89 -6.65 -6.84
N GLU A 12 3.60 -6.16 -8.05
CA GLU A 12 3.84 -6.87 -9.31
C GLU A 12 5.32 -7.27 -9.44
N LYS A 13 6.25 -6.35 -9.18
CA LYS A 13 7.69 -6.62 -9.33
C LYS A 13 8.23 -7.60 -8.28
N VAL A 14 7.67 -7.59 -7.06
CA VAL A 14 8.14 -8.46 -5.98
C VAL A 14 7.49 -9.85 -6.03
N TRP A 15 6.27 -9.98 -6.55
CA TRP A 15 5.51 -11.24 -6.54
C TRP A 15 6.26 -12.46 -7.11
N PRO A 16 7.06 -12.37 -8.18
CA PRO A 16 7.89 -13.48 -8.66
C PRO A 16 8.87 -14.01 -7.59
N THR A 17 9.36 -13.14 -6.70
CA THR A 17 10.23 -13.55 -5.59
C THR A 17 9.49 -14.45 -4.61
N VAL A 18 8.22 -14.17 -4.32
CA VAL A 18 7.36 -14.99 -3.44
C VAL A 18 7.17 -16.39 -4.04
N THR A 19 6.76 -16.44 -5.31
CA THR A 19 6.38 -17.68 -6.00
C THR A 19 7.57 -18.54 -6.45
N SER A 20 8.77 -17.97 -6.49
CA SER A 20 10.01 -18.70 -6.80
C SER A 20 10.47 -19.66 -5.69
N THR A 21 10.02 -19.44 -4.45
CA THR A 21 10.37 -20.30 -3.31
C THR A 21 9.64 -21.65 -3.35
N SER A 22 10.26 -22.72 -2.87
CA SER A 22 9.75 -24.11 -2.99
C SER A 22 8.50 -24.41 -2.16
N THR A 23 8.11 -23.50 -1.26
CA THR A 23 7.02 -23.71 -0.29
C THR A 23 5.67 -23.17 -0.76
N TRP A 24 5.62 -22.45 -1.89
CA TRP A 24 4.39 -21.81 -2.37
C TRP A 24 3.65 -22.66 -3.40
N PRO A 25 2.29 -22.64 -3.41
CA PRO A 25 1.51 -23.37 -4.39
C PRO A 25 1.86 -22.93 -5.81
N LYS A 26 2.18 -23.91 -6.68
CA LYS A 26 2.30 -23.73 -8.13
C LYS A 26 1.17 -24.49 -8.81
N PRO A 27 0.54 -23.95 -9.88
CA PRO A 27 0.85 -22.72 -10.63
C PRO A 27 0.31 -21.42 -9.99
N TYR A 28 0.53 -20.28 -10.65
CA TYR A 28 -0.03 -18.97 -10.31
C TYR A 28 -1.52 -19.08 -9.95
N SER A 29 -1.89 -18.51 -8.80
CA SER A 29 -3.27 -18.45 -8.33
C SER A 29 -3.72 -16.99 -8.27
N PRO A 30 -4.75 -16.58 -9.05
CA PRO A 30 -5.33 -15.25 -8.97
C PRO A 30 -5.78 -14.89 -7.56
N THR A 31 -6.29 -15.85 -6.80
CA THR A 31 -6.70 -15.64 -5.40
C THR A 31 -5.52 -15.29 -4.51
N LEU A 32 -4.37 -15.98 -4.65
CA LEU A 32 -3.17 -15.68 -3.85
C LEU A 32 -2.59 -14.32 -4.22
N TYR A 33 -2.48 -14.01 -5.52
CA TYR A 33 -2.01 -12.70 -5.96
C TYR A 33 -2.95 -11.58 -5.51
N GLY A 34 -4.27 -11.80 -5.63
CA GLY A 34 -5.26 -10.86 -5.12
C GLY A 34 -5.13 -10.61 -3.61
N GLN A 35 -4.91 -11.65 -2.80
CA GLN A 35 -4.69 -11.49 -1.36
C GLN A 35 -3.41 -10.72 -1.06
N PHE A 36 -2.36 -10.96 -1.83
CA PHE A 36 -1.12 -10.19 -1.75
C PHE A 36 -1.34 -8.71 -2.10
N CYS A 37 -2.02 -8.41 -3.21
CA CYS A 37 -2.38 -7.04 -3.59
C CYS A 37 -3.27 -6.36 -2.54
N PHE A 38 -4.26 -7.08 -1.98
CA PHE A 38 -5.10 -6.54 -0.92
C PHE A 38 -4.28 -6.26 0.35
N GLY A 39 -3.37 -7.15 0.72
CA GLY A 39 -2.40 -6.91 1.78
C GLY A 39 -1.58 -5.64 1.57
N CYS A 40 -1.24 -5.30 0.31
CA CYS A 40 -0.48 -4.09 -0.01
C CYS A 40 -1.24 -2.77 0.22
N VAL A 41 -2.55 -2.80 0.45
CA VAL A 41 -3.37 -1.61 0.73
C VAL A 41 -4.16 -1.71 2.02
N ALA A 42 -4.24 -2.90 2.62
CA ALA A 42 -4.94 -3.14 3.88
C ALA A 42 -4.45 -2.29 5.06
N PRO A 43 -3.16 -1.93 5.21
CA PRO A 43 -2.72 -1.06 6.30
C PRO A 43 -3.44 0.29 6.33
N ASP A 44 -3.86 0.81 5.17
CA ASP A 44 -4.59 2.07 5.05
C ASP A 44 -6.04 2.03 5.53
N VAL A 45 -6.49 0.89 6.06
CA VAL A 45 -7.78 0.76 6.73
C VAL A 45 -7.96 1.75 7.89
N ASP A 46 -6.88 2.24 8.51
CA ASP A 46 -6.97 3.29 9.55
C ASP A 46 -7.58 4.58 9.02
N LYS A 47 -7.44 4.88 7.73
CA LYS A 47 -8.01 6.09 7.11
C LYS A 47 -9.53 6.01 6.95
N ALA A 48 -10.09 4.80 6.91
CA ALA A 48 -11.53 4.57 6.77
C ALA A 48 -12.20 4.19 8.10
N SER A 49 -11.41 3.95 9.15
CA SER A 49 -11.87 3.51 10.47
C SER A 49 -11.98 4.68 11.44
N THR A 50 -12.92 4.58 12.39
CA THR A 50 -13.06 5.56 13.48
C THR A 50 -12.34 5.15 14.76
N THR A 51 -11.88 3.89 14.83
CA THR A 51 -11.27 3.31 16.03
C THR A 51 -9.80 2.95 15.83
N LEU A 52 -9.33 2.87 14.58
CA LEU A 52 -7.94 2.61 14.27
C LEU A 52 -7.16 3.90 14.01
N SER A 53 -5.87 3.80 14.21
CA SER A 53 -4.87 4.81 13.86
C SER A 53 -3.69 4.16 13.15
N GLN A 54 -2.79 4.97 12.60
CA GLN A 54 -1.53 4.48 12.03
C GLN A 54 -0.65 3.73 13.03
N LYS A 55 -0.88 3.86 14.34
CA LYS A 55 -0.17 3.05 15.34
C LYS A 55 -0.60 1.60 15.27
N ASP A 56 -1.87 1.37 14.96
CA ASP A 56 -2.49 0.05 14.94
C ASP A 56 -2.21 -0.70 13.63
N THR A 57 -2.00 0.03 12.53
CA THR A 57 -1.83 -0.55 11.18
C THR A 57 -0.44 -0.34 10.60
N HIS A 58 0.21 0.78 10.87
CA HIS A 58 1.55 1.10 10.35
C HIS A 58 2.63 1.03 11.41
N PHE A 59 2.29 0.65 12.66
CA PHE A 59 3.19 0.62 13.81
C PHE A 59 3.88 1.97 14.08
N PHE A 60 3.18 3.04 13.74
CA PHE A 60 3.71 4.40 13.71
C PHE A 60 2.85 5.35 14.55
N ASP A 61 3.48 6.05 15.50
CA ASP A 61 2.85 7.16 16.22
C ASP A 61 3.34 8.50 15.66
N ARG A 62 2.40 9.29 15.11
CA ARG A 62 2.69 10.59 14.50
C ARG A 62 3.24 11.64 15.47
N TYR A 63 3.08 11.42 16.78
CA TYR A 63 3.53 12.33 17.83
C TYR A 63 4.90 11.96 18.41
N GLY A 64 5.48 10.83 18.00
CA GLY A 64 6.82 10.39 18.40
C GLY A 64 7.95 10.97 17.54
N HIS A 65 9.15 10.37 17.62
CA HIS A 65 10.27 10.68 16.71
C HIS A 65 9.92 10.28 15.28
N TYR A 66 9.28 11.20 14.55
CA TYR A 66 8.71 11.02 13.21
C TYR A 66 9.65 10.30 12.24
N THR A 67 10.92 10.72 12.19
CA THR A 67 11.95 10.17 11.29
C THR A 67 12.43 8.77 11.68
N LEU A 68 12.49 8.47 12.98
CA LEU A 68 12.91 7.17 13.49
C LEU A 68 11.77 6.16 13.24
N MET A 69 10.56 6.47 13.71
CA MET A 69 9.42 5.55 13.62
C MET A 69 8.94 5.31 12.18
N ALA A 70 9.04 6.30 11.28
CA ALA A 70 8.69 6.10 9.88
C ALA A 70 9.63 5.11 9.15
N SER A 71 10.85 4.89 9.66
CA SER A 71 11.85 4.00 9.06
C SER A 71 11.86 2.58 9.64
N HIS A 72 10.91 2.25 10.53
CA HIS A 72 10.95 1.04 11.35
C HIS A 72 9.63 0.24 11.34
N ARG A 73 8.69 0.56 10.46
CA ARG A 73 7.38 -0.07 10.35
C ARG A 73 7.48 -1.58 10.11
N SER A 74 8.26 -1.96 9.11
CA SER A 74 8.54 -3.35 8.72
C SER A 74 9.28 -4.12 9.82
N ALA A 75 10.29 -3.49 10.44
CA ALA A 75 11.03 -4.11 11.54
C ALA A 75 10.12 -4.33 12.77
N THR A 76 9.27 -3.36 13.10
CA THR A 76 8.32 -3.46 14.22
C THR A 76 7.27 -4.54 13.96
N PHE A 77 6.75 -4.62 12.72
CA PHE A 77 5.86 -5.72 12.31
C PHE A 77 6.51 -7.09 12.57
N LEU A 78 7.78 -7.27 12.17
CA LEU A 78 8.50 -8.53 12.38
C LEU A 78 8.77 -8.82 13.86
N GLN A 79 9.12 -7.80 14.65
CA GLN A 79 9.33 -7.93 16.10
C GLN A 79 8.06 -8.34 16.84
N ARG A 80 6.90 -7.82 16.41
CA ARG A 80 5.62 -7.97 17.10
C ARG A 80 4.66 -8.92 16.39
N GLN A 81 5.19 -9.77 15.52
CA GLN A 81 4.39 -10.66 14.70
C GLN A 81 3.40 -11.50 15.52
N ALA A 82 3.84 -12.06 16.66
CA ALA A 82 3.02 -12.90 17.51
C ALA A 82 1.89 -12.14 18.24
N GLU A 83 2.03 -10.82 18.40
CA GLU A 83 0.98 -9.96 18.96
C GLU A 83 -0.03 -9.54 17.90
N PHE A 84 0.38 -9.53 16.63
CA PHE A 84 -0.36 -8.95 15.53
C PHE A 84 -1.10 -9.98 14.68
N LEU A 85 -0.47 -11.13 14.41
CA LEU A 85 -1.05 -12.21 13.63
C LEU A 85 -1.76 -13.21 14.55
N ARG A 86 -2.92 -13.71 14.11
CA ARG A 86 -3.70 -14.75 14.82
C ARG A 86 -2.92 -16.06 15.07
N ALA A 87 -1.87 -16.31 14.30
CA ALA A 87 -1.02 -17.49 14.37
C ALA A 87 0.36 -17.16 13.76
N PRO A 88 1.41 -17.94 14.09
CA PRO A 88 2.71 -17.79 13.43
C PRO A 88 2.59 -17.87 11.91
N PHE A 89 3.35 -17.05 11.17
CA PHE A 89 3.25 -16.97 9.72
C PHE A 89 3.35 -18.32 9.00
N ALA A 90 4.29 -19.17 9.42
CA ALA A 90 4.47 -20.51 8.84
C ALA A 90 3.25 -21.45 9.04
N GLN A 91 2.33 -21.12 9.96
CA GLN A 91 1.12 -21.88 10.26
C GLN A 91 -0.14 -21.27 9.64
N LEU A 92 -0.04 -20.09 9.01
CA LEU A 92 -1.15 -19.48 8.28
C LEU A 92 -1.43 -20.25 6.99
N ALA A 93 -2.70 -20.26 6.58
CA ALA A 93 -3.08 -20.75 5.25
C ALA A 93 -2.42 -19.92 4.13
N PRO A 94 -2.21 -20.46 2.93
CA PRO A 94 -1.51 -19.77 1.84
C PRO A 94 -2.08 -18.38 1.50
N GLU A 95 -3.40 -18.22 1.50
CA GLU A 95 -4.07 -16.94 1.27
C GLU A 95 -3.72 -15.92 2.35
N ALA A 96 -3.64 -16.36 3.61
CA ALA A 96 -3.28 -15.52 4.73
C ALA A 96 -1.79 -15.18 4.74
N GLN A 97 -0.93 -16.10 4.33
CA GLN A 97 0.49 -15.80 4.10
C GLN A 97 0.65 -14.76 2.99
N ALA A 98 -0.13 -14.85 1.91
CA ALA A 98 -0.07 -13.92 0.79
C ALA A 98 -0.47 -12.52 1.24
N PHE A 99 -1.57 -12.42 1.97
CA PHE A 99 -2.00 -11.19 2.61
C PHE A 99 -0.92 -10.59 3.52
N VAL A 100 -0.29 -11.38 4.38
CA VAL A 100 0.78 -10.91 5.29
C VAL A 100 2.01 -10.40 4.53
N LEU A 101 2.44 -11.10 3.47
CA LEU A 101 3.54 -10.62 2.65
C LEU A 101 3.18 -9.31 1.94
N GLY A 102 1.94 -9.17 1.47
CA GLY A 102 1.43 -7.92 0.91
C GLY A 102 1.46 -6.79 1.94
N TYR A 103 1.01 -7.08 3.17
CA TYR A 103 1.05 -6.13 4.29
C TYR A 103 2.48 -5.65 4.57
N LEU A 104 3.44 -6.57 4.61
CA LEU A 104 4.84 -6.24 4.81
C LEU A 104 5.41 -5.43 3.64
N CYS A 105 5.01 -5.74 2.40
CA CYS A 105 5.36 -4.97 1.20
C CYS A 105 4.89 -3.51 1.34
N HIS A 106 3.64 -3.28 1.74
CA HIS A 106 3.13 -1.94 2.01
C HIS A 106 4.01 -1.17 2.98
N LEU A 107 4.32 -1.77 4.15
CA LEU A 107 5.13 -1.11 5.17
C LEU A 107 6.53 -0.74 4.64
N CYS A 108 7.11 -1.58 3.78
CA CYS A 108 8.39 -1.31 3.14
C CYS A 108 8.31 -0.15 2.13
N VAL A 109 7.27 -0.14 1.28
CA VAL A 109 7.02 0.97 0.34
C VAL A 109 6.86 2.29 1.10
N ASP A 110 6.11 2.27 2.20
CA ASP A 110 5.87 3.45 3.01
C ASP A 110 7.12 3.94 3.77
N GLU A 111 7.98 3.03 4.24
CA GLU A 111 9.29 3.40 4.80
C GLU A 111 10.16 4.14 3.78
N VAL A 112 10.23 3.61 2.56
CA VAL A 112 11.04 4.19 1.48
C VAL A 112 10.45 5.50 1.00
N SER A 113 9.13 5.54 0.73
CA SER A 113 8.44 6.73 0.25
C SER A 113 8.55 7.88 1.25
N LYS A 114 8.43 7.60 2.56
CA LYS A 114 8.63 8.62 3.61
C LYS A 114 10.05 9.12 3.69
N HIS A 115 11.04 8.25 3.44
CA HIS A 115 12.44 8.65 3.44
C HIS A 115 12.81 9.50 2.21
N MET A 116 12.27 9.14 1.05
CA MET A 116 12.50 9.85 -0.21
C MET A 116 11.71 11.14 -0.32
N TRP A 117 10.44 11.12 0.07
CA TRP A 117 9.55 12.27 0.03
C TRP A 117 9.68 13.07 1.32
N GLN A 118 10.88 13.60 1.51
CA GLN A 118 11.11 14.68 2.45
C GLN A 118 10.31 15.92 2.01
N ARG A 119 10.26 16.94 2.87
CA ARG A 119 9.49 18.17 2.62
C ARG A 119 9.81 18.79 1.25
N GLU A 120 11.00 18.58 0.72
CA GLU A 120 11.51 19.06 -0.56
C GLU A 120 10.63 18.64 -1.74
N THR A 121 10.36 17.33 -1.92
CA THR A 121 9.46 16.86 -2.98
C THR A 121 8.07 17.44 -2.77
N TRP A 122 7.60 17.51 -1.52
CA TRP A 122 6.25 18.01 -1.24
C TRP A 122 6.07 19.52 -1.51
N LYS A 123 7.15 20.32 -1.41
CA LYS A 123 7.12 21.75 -1.75
C LYS A 123 6.69 21.99 -3.20
N HIS A 124 6.96 21.04 -4.11
CA HIS A 124 6.58 21.15 -5.52
C HIS A 124 5.09 20.97 -5.79
N PHE A 125 4.29 20.54 -4.82
CA PHE A 125 2.85 20.31 -5.01
C PHE A 125 1.99 20.99 -3.95
N PHE A 126 2.57 21.87 -3.12
CA PHE A 126 1.86 22.50 -2.00
C PHE A 126 0.68 23.37 -2.48
N ASP A 127 0.85 24.05 -3.61
CA ASP A 127 -0.15 24.89 -4.27
C ASP A 127 -1.30 24.10 -4.91
N ILE A 128 -1.08 22.84 -5.30
CA ILE A 128 -2.12 22.01 -5.94
C ILE A 128 -2.76 21.01 -4.97
N GLY A 129 -2.14 20.78 -3.82
CA GLY A 129 -2.62 19.87 -2.79
C GLY A 129 -2.33 18.39 -3.02
N PRO A 130 -2.52 17.55 -1.99
CA PRO A 130 -2.12 16.15 -2.01
C PRO A 130 -3.01 15.26 -2.89
N GLY A 131 -4.28 15.64 -3.10
CA GLY A 131 -5.21 14.88 -3.93
C GLY A 131 -4.71 14.74 -5.38
N PRO A 132 -4.58 15.86 -6.12
CA PRO A 132 -4.09 15.85 -7.49
C PRO A 132 -2.70 15.25 -7.64
N ALA A 133 -1.80 15.53 -6.68
CA ALA A 133 -0.45 15.00 -6.69
C ALA A 133 -0.41 13.47 -6.58
N PHE A 134 -1.19 12.88 -5.67
CA PHE A 134 -1.26 11.42 -5.56
C PHE A 134 -1.98 10.78 -6.74
N ALA A 135 -3.02 11.41 -7.30
CA ALA A 135 -3.69 10.91 -8.50
C ALA A 135 -2.73 10.85 -9.70
N ALA A 136 -1.91 11.90 -9.91
CA ALA A 136 -0.89 11.88 -10.95
C ALA A 136 0.20 10.82 -10.72
N LEU A 137 0.61 10.61 -9.46
CA LEU A 137 1.55 9.54 -9.14
C LEU A 137 0.95 8.16 -9.41
N ASP A 138 -0.31 7.94 -9.04
CA ASP A 138 -1.01 6.68 -9.28
C ASP A 138 -1.17 6.39 -10.77
N GLU A 139 -1.46 7.41 -11.58
CA GLU A 139 -1.50 7.28 -13.03
C GLU A 139 -0.14 6.82 -13.60
N VAL A 140 0.95 7.49 -13.21
CA VAL A 140 2.30 7.10 -13.65
C VAL A 140 2.67 5.68 -13.20
N ALA A 141 2.26 5.28 -11.99
CA ALA A 141 2.51 3.93 -11.50
C ALA A 141 1.66 2.86 -12.22
N ARG A 142 0.40 3.18 -12.55
CA ARG A 142 -0.48 2.32 -13.36
C ARG A 142 0.12 2.08 -14.74
N ASP A 143 0.60 3.13 -15.40
CA ASP A 143 1.22 3.04 -16.73
C ASP A 143 2.50 2.19 -16.77
N GLN A 144 3.20 2.08 -15.64
CA GLN A 144 4.40 1.23 -15.50
C GLN A 144 4.10 -0.21 -15.05
N THR A 145 2.86 -0.50 -14.69
CA THR A 145 2.41 -1.85 -14.30
C THR A 145 2.20 -2.68 -15.56
N GLN A 146 2.85 -3.84 -15.66
CA GLN A 146 2.85 -4.66 -16.87
C GLN A 146 1.54 -5.43 -17.08
N ASP A 147 0.93 -5.91 -16.00
CA ASP A 147 -0.30 -6.70 -16.03
C ASP A 147 -1.30 -6.19 -14.98
N TYR A 148 -1.85 -5.00 -15.24
CA TYR A 148 -2.90 -4.44 -14.39
C TYR A 148 -4.18 -5.29 -14.40
N GLY A 149 -4.43 -6.03 -15.47
CA GLY A 149 -5.55 -6.98 -15.58
C GLY A 149 -5.48 -8.11 -14.56
N ALA A 150 -4.27 -8.60 -14.25
CA ALA A 150 -4.05 -9.58 -13.19
C ALA A 150 -4.41 -9.03 -11.79
N ILE A 151 -4.17 -7.74 -11.54
CA ILE A 151 -4.56 -7.08 -10.28
C ILE A 151 -6.08 -7.04 -10.17
N VAL A 152 -6.78 -6.57 -11.21
CA VAL A 152 -8.26 -6.53 -11.26
C VAL A 152 -8.84 -7.94 -11.06
N THR A 153 -8.35 -8.92 -11.80
CA THR A 153 -8.76 -10.33 -11.68
C THR A 153 -8.51 -10.88 -10.28
N GLY A 154 -7.35 -10.54 -9.69
CA GLY A 154 -7.00 -10.92 -8.32
C GLY A 154 -8.00 -10.38 -7.31
N PHE A 155 -8.30 -9.08 -7.35
CA PHE A 155 -9.26 -8.46 -6.43
C PHE A 155 -10.68 -9.02 -6.55
N ALA A 156 -11.12 -9.47 -7.73
CA ALA A 156 -12.41 -10.14 -7.91
C ALA A 156 -12.50 -11.45 -7.10
N ALA A 157 -11.38 -12.16 -6.91
CA ALA A 157 -11.32 -13.45 -6.23
C ALA A 157 -11.06 -13.37 -4.70
N VAL A 158 -10.77 -12.17 -4.16
CA VAL A 158 -10.38 -11.98 -2.76
C VAL A 158 -11.56 -12.01 -1.79
N ALA A 159 -11.34 -12.62 -0.63
CA ALA A 159 -12.22 -12.49 0.54
C ALA A 159 -11.47 -11.79 1.67
N VAL A 160 -12.19 -11.09 2.55
CA VAL A 160 -11.60 -10.55 3.78
C VAL A 160 -11.19 -11.73 4.67
N LEU A 161 -9.95 -11.68 5.17
CA LEU A 161 -9.41 -12.69 6.06
C LEU A 161 -9.26 -12.09 7.46
N ASP A 162 -9.72 -12.83 8.47
CA ASP A 162 -9.49 -12.49 9.88
C ASP A 162 -8.11 -13.00 10.31
N ILE A 163 -7.07 -12.22 9.97
CA ILE A 163 -5.65 -12.54 10.23
C ILE A 163 -5.06 -11.65 11.32
N ILE A 164 -5.52 -10.41 11.38
CA ILE A 164 -5.05 -9.38 12.30
C ILE A 164 -6.23 -9.04 13.23
N PRO A 165 -6.32 -9.67 14.42
CA PRO A 165 -7.52 -9.59 15.26
C PRO A 165 -7.85 -8.17 15.73
N SER A 166 -6.84 -7.28 15.79
CA SER A 166 -7.02 -5.88 16.19
C SER A 166 -7.68 -5.01 15.11
N ILE A 167 -7.72 -5.46 13.85
CA ILE A 167 -8.34 -4.70 12.76
C ILE A 167 -9.78 -5.21 12.59
N PRO A 168 -10.81 -4.36 12.78
CA PRO A 168 -12.19 -4.78 12.61
C PRO A 168 -12.47 -5.30 11.19
N HIS A 169 -13.09 -6.48 11.11
CA HIS A 169 -13.46 -7.10 9.83
C HIS A 169 -14.34 -6.20 8.95
N ALA A 170 -15.23 -5.41 9.57
CA ALA A 170 -16.08 -4.47 8.84
C ALA A 170 -15.26 -3.39 8.11
N ASP A 171 -14.18 -2.91 8.74
CA ASP A 171 -13.32 -1.88 8.16
C ASP A 171 -12.50 -2.46 7.00
N LEU A 172 -11.93 -3.66 7.16
CA LEU A 172 -11.25 -4.37 6.05
C LEU A 172 -12.19 -4.64 4.87
N LYS A 173 -13.45 -5.00 5.16
CA LYS A 173 -14.46 -5.21 4.11
C LYS A 173 -14.73 -3.93 3.34
N LEU A 174 -14.84 -2.79 4.03
CA LEU A 174 -15.00 -1.49 3.38
C LEU A 174 -13.78 -1.16 2.52
N THR A 175 -12.57 -1.33 3.04
CA THR A 175 -11.32 -1.10 2.28
C THR A 175 -11.25 -1.97 1.04
N LEU A 176 -11.60 -3.26 1.14
CA LEU A 176 -11.63 -4.17 -0.01
C LEU A 176 -12.65 -3.70 -1.08
N GLN A 177 -13.84 -3.28 -0.65
CA GLN A 177 -14.87 -2.78 -1.56
C GLN A 177 -14.47 -1.48 -2.26
N GLY A 178 -13.86 -0.54 -1.53
CA GLY A 178 -13.34 0.70 -2.11
C GLY A 178 -12.18 0.43 -3.08
N THR A 179 -11.27 -0.48 -2.71
CA THR A 179 -10.16 -0.88 -3.57
C THR A 179 -10.63 -1.55 -4.85
N ARG A 180 -11.68 -2.39 -4.80
CA ARG A 180 -12.28 -2.98 -6.01
C ARG A 180 -12.76 -1.92 -6.99
N LYS A 181 -13.51 -0.93 -6.50
CA LYS A 181 -13.95 0.20 -7.33
C LYS A 181 -12.77 0.97 -7.91
N PHE A 182 -11.71 1.14 -7.13
CA PHE A 182 -10.48 1.81 -7.58
C PHE A 182 -9.79 1.03 -8.71
N VAL A 183 -9.57 -0.28 -8.58
CA VAL A 183 -8.87 -1.05 -9.63
C VAL A 183 -9.73 -1.26 -10.88
N GLU A 184 -11.06 -1.26 -10.73
CA GLU A 184 -12.03 -1.36 -11.84
C GLU A 184 -12.29 0.00 -12.51
N ALA A 185 -11.71 1.10 -12.02
CA ALA A 185 -11.93 2.42 -12.56
C ALA A 185 -11.35 2.58 -13.97
N ASP A 186 -12.17 3.16 -14.86
CA ASP A 186 -11.82 3.44 -16.26
C ASP A 186 -11.07 4.76 -16.44
N SER A 187 -11.00 5.60 -15.40
CA SER A 187 -10.37 6.91 -15.44
C SER A 187 -9.71 7.29 -14.11
N VAL A 188 -8.75 8.22 -14.17
CA VAL A 188 -8.10 8.81 -12.98
C VAL A 188 -9.13 9.52 -12.08
N GLU A 189 -10.19 10.08 -12.66
CA GLU A 189 -11.26 10.70 -11.88
C GLU A 189 -12.05 9.65 -11.08
N ASP A 190 -12.35 8.51 -11.69
CA ASP A 190 -13.06 7.41 -11.04
C ASP A 190 -12.19 6.74 -9.97
N GLU A 191 -10.89 6.57 -10.23
CA GLU A 191 -9.90 6.14 -9.23
C GLU A 191 -9.90 7.08 -8.03
N PHE A 192 -9.75 8.38 -8.28
CA PHE A 192 -9.74 9.41 -7.25
C PHE A 192 -11.04 9.39 -6.42
N LEU A 193 -12.18 9.33 -7.09
CA LEU A 193 -13.49 9.29 -6.43
C LEU A 193 -13.68 8.00 -5.62
N ALA A 194 -13.18 6.86 -6.07
CA ALA A 194 -13.22 5.62 -5.30
C ALA A 194 -12.45 5.77 -3.97
N LEU A 195 -11.29 6.43 -3.98
CA LEU A 195 -10.52 6.71 -2.75
C LEU A 195 -11.20 7.75 -1.86
N VAL A 196 -11.76 8.82 -2.45
CA VAL A 196 -12.51 9.85 -1.71
C VAL A 196 -13.74 9.25 -1.02
N ASP A 197 -14.52 8.45 -1.75
CA ASP A 197 -15.73 7.81 -1.23
C ASP A 197 -15.40 6.81 -0.11
N MET A 198 -14.27 6.10 -0.22
CA MET A 198 -13.80 5.15 0.78
C MET A 198 -13.31 5.82 2.07
N PHE A 199 -12.44 6.82 1.96
CA PHE A 199 -11.74 7.40 3.10
C PHE A 199 -12.47 8.61 3.71
N ASP A 200 -12.97 9.52 2.87
CA ASP A 200 -13.51 10.79 3.35
C ASP A 200 -15.02 10.71 3.62
N ARG A 201 -15.71 9.78 2.95
CA ARG A 201 -17.19 9.62 2.97
C ARG A 201 -17.93 10.98 2.91
N PRO A 202 -17.59 11.84 1.93
CA PRO A 202 -18.06 13.22 1.91
C PRO A 202 -19.55 13.32 1.60
N SER A 203 -20.15 14.48 1.90
CA SER A 203 -21.45 14.84 1.32
C SER A 203 -21.33 14.99 -0.21
N PRO A 204 -22.44 14.93 -0.97
CA PRO A 204 -22.42 15.12 -2.42
C PRO A 204 -21.73 16.43 -2.86
N GLU A 205 -21.93 17.52 -2.12
CA GLU A 205 -21.36 18.83 -2.42
C GLU A 205 -19.83 18.83 -2.22
N VAL A 206 -19.35 18.28 -1.10
CA VAL A 206 -17.90 18.15 -0.82
C VAL A 206 -17.24 17.20 -1.81
N ARG A 207 -17.94 16.14 -2.22
CA ARG A 207 -17.48 15.21 -3.27
C ARG A 207 -17.31 15.93 -4.61
N CYS A 208 -18.29 16.75 -5.00
CA CYS A 208 -18.25 17.55 -6.22
C CYS A 208 -17.07 18.53 -6.21
N GLN A 209 -16.90 19.26 -5.10
CA GLN A 209 -15.79 20.20 -4.95
C GLN A 209 -14.43 19.51 -5.08
N LYS A 210 -14.23 18.35 -4.44
CA LYS A 210 -12.98 17.58 -4.55
C LYS A 210 -12.67 17.16 -5.98
N LEU A 211 -13.70 16.80 -6.76
CA LEU A 211 -13.54 16.46 -8.18
C LEU A 211 -13.19 17.68 -9.04
N GLU A 212 -13.80 18.83 -8.76
CA GLU A 212 -13.46 20.09 -9.41
C GLU A 212 -12.01 20.50 -9.11
N ASP A 213 -11.60 20.38 -7.83
CA ASP A 213 -10.22 20.62 -7.40
C ASP A 213 -9.23 19.69 -8.10
N LEU A 214 -9.59 18.40 -8.28
CA LEU A 214 -8.80 17.46 -9.08
C LEU A 214 -8.65 17.96 -10.51
N ARG A 215 -9.76 18.24 -11.20
CA ARG A 215 -9.79 18.65 -12.61
C ARG A 215 -8.99 19.92 -12.86
N ALA A 216 -9.08 20.89 -11.95
CA ALA A 216 -8.35 22.14 -12.04
C ALA A 216 -6.82 21.95 -11.97
N ASN A 217 -6.36 20.89 -11.29
CA ASN A 217 -4.95 20.74 -10.91
C ASN A 217 -4.23 19.52 -11.53
N ILE A 218 -4.96 18.55 -12.08
CA ILE A 218 -4.38 17.27 -12.52
C ILE A 218 -3.34 17.44 -13.64
N HIS A 219 -3.53 18.39 -14.56
CA HIS A 219 -2.52 18.68 -15.59
C HIS A 219 -1.21 19.19 -15.00
N THR A 220 -1.29 20.14 -14.06
CA THR A 220 -0.11 20.62 -13.34
C THR A 220 0.54 19.52 -12.50
N ALA A 221 -0.26 18.65 -11.88
CA ALA A 221 0.27 17.50 -11.14
C ALA A 221 1.05 16.53 -12.06
N ARG A 222 0.52 16.24 -13.25
CA ARG A 222 1.18 15.42 -14.29
C ARG A 222 2.50 16.03 -14.73
N ASP A 223 2.53 17.33 -15.02
CA ASP A 223 3.75 18.04 -15.43
C ASP A 223 4.84 17.96 -14.35
N ARG A 224 4.43 17.93 -13.08
CA ARG A 224 5.34 17.85 -11.92
C ARG A 224 5.65 16.43 -11.47
N SER A 225 5.06 15.40 -12.09
CA SER A 225 5.24 14.00 -11.68
C SER A 225 6.69 13.51 -11.74
N HIS A 226 7.53 14.13 -12.58
CA HIS A 226 8.97 13.86 -12.64
C HIS A 226 9.70 14.08 -11.30
N TRP A 227 9.14 14.87 -10.37
CA TRP A 227 9.70 15.06 -9.03
C TRP A 227 9.51 13.85 -8.11
N PHE A 228 8.60 12.93 -8.42
CA PHE A 228 8.36 11.74 -7.59
C PHE A 228 9.52 10.74 -7.61
N LYS A 229 10.38 10.77 -8.64
CA LYS A 229 11.45 9.77 -8.86
C LYS A 229 10.96 8.34 -8.64
N LEU A 230 9.86 7.99 -9.32
CA LEU A 230 9.13 6.74 -9.09
C LEU A 230 10.01 5.51 -9.32
N ASP A 231 10.92 5.55 -10.29
CA ASP A 231 11.89 4.50 -10.56
C ASP A 231 12.78 4.21 -9.34
N VAL A 232 13.34 5.26 -8.71
CA VAL A 232 14.18 5.15 -7.51
C VAL A 232 13.35 4.59 -6.35
N LEU A 233 12.10 5.07 -6.19
CA LEU A 233 11.18 4.59 -5.16
C LEU A 233 10.88 3.10 -5.33
N VAL A 234 10.53 2.68 -6.54
CA VAL A 234 10.19 1.29 -6.85
C VAL A 234 11.41 0.39 -6.62
N GLN A 235 12.59 0.75 -7.10
CA GLN A 235 13.80 -0.07 -6.90
C GLN A 235 14.18 -0.21 -5.43
N ALA A 236 14.19 0.90 -4.68
CA ALA A 236 14.48 0.86 -3.24
C ALA A 236 13.41 0.07 -2.46
N SER A 237 12.14 0.19 -2.84
CA SER A 237 11.04 -0.58 -2.24
C SER A 237 11.14 -2.07 -2.53
N ILE A 238 11.47 -2.47 -3.77
CA ILE A 238 11.70 -3.88 -4.13
C ILE A 238 12.80 -4.46 -3.26
N HIS A 239 13.96 -3.79 -3.19
CA HIS A 239 15.10 -4.25 -2.41
C HIS A 239 14.72 -4.42 -0.92
N ARG A 240 14.07 -3.41 -0.35
CA ARG A 240 13.62 -3.43 1.05
C ARG A 240 12.62 -4.56 1.32
N THR A 241 11.64 -4.74 0.45
CA THR A 241 10.63 -5.79 0.58
C THR A 241 11.24 -7.18 0.48
N GLN A 242 12.14 -7.42 -0.49
CA GLN A 242 12.83 -8.70 -0.63
C GLN A 242 13.66 -9.05 0.61
N GLN A 243 14.38 -8.07 1.18
CA GLN A 243 15.09 -8.25 2.44
C GLN A 243 14.13 -8.64 3.56
N ARG A 244 13.01 -7.93 3.72
CA ARG A 244 12.05 -8.18 4.79
C ARG A 244 11.27 -9.48 4.63
N PHE A 245 11.07 -9.94 3.39
CA PHE A 245 10.54 -11.27 3.12
C PHE A 245 11.51 -12.35 3.56
N HIS A 246 12.80 -12.20 3.27
CA HIS A 246 13.82 -13.11 3.76
C HIS A 246 13.83 -13.17 5.30
N ASP A 247 13.80 -12.00 5.96
CA ASP A 247 13.77 -11.92 7.42
C ASP A 247 12.56 -12.68 8.00
N LEU A 248 11.36 -12.43 7.45
CA LEU A 248 10.13 -13.10 7.83
C LEU A 248 10.21 -14.62 7.67
N MET A 249 10.67 -15.08 6.50
CA MET A 249 10.74 -16.51 6.16
C MET A 249 11.79 -17.28 6.99
N THR A 250 12.85 -16.59 7.44
CA THR A 250 13.92 -17.18 8.24
C THR A 250 13.76 -16.94 9.74
N GLY A 251 12.71 -16.22 10.16
CA GLY A 251 12.49 -15.85 11.55
C GLY A 251 13.52 -14.85 12.09
N GLN A 252 14.21 -14.13 11.21
CA GLN A 252 15.14 -13.07 11.62
C GLN A 252 14.37 -11.81 12.00
N VAL A 253 14.80 -11.21 13.10
CA VAL A 253 14.25 -9.93 13.57
C VAL A 253 15.27 -8.85 13.23
N PRO A 254 15.01 -8.02 12.22
CA PRO A 254 15.97 -7.03 11.81
C PRO A 254 16.07 -5.89 12.82
N GLN A 255 17.27 -5.33 12.93
CA GLN A 255 17.42 -4.06 13.64
C GLN A 255 16.71 -2.95 12.87
N PRO A 256 16.12 -1.98 13.59
CA PRO A 256 15.60 -0.76 13.00
C PRO A 256 16.69 -0.06 12.16
N GLY A 257 16.38 0.32 10.92
CA GLY A 257 17.36 0.98 10.05
C GLY A 257 16.75 1.58 8.78
N TYR A 258 17.42 2.61 8.26
CA TYR A 258 17.01 3.32 7.05
C TYR A 258 17.11 2.40 5.81
N PRO A 259 16.18 2.54 4.84
CA PRO A 259 16.36 1.90 3.55
C PRO A 259 17.59 2.48 2.85
N LEU A 260 18.37 1.61 2.20
CA LEU A 260 19.45 2.05 1.33
C LEU A 260 18.83 2.62 0.05
N LEU A 261 19.07 3.90 -0.21
CA LEU A 261 18.71 4.52 -1.47
C LEU A 261 19.88 4.35 -2.46
N PRO A 262 19.62 3.95 -3.72
CA PRO A 262 20.65 3.88 -4.76
C PRO A 262 21.16 5.25 -5.19
#